data_AF-A0A4U1J6Z6-F1
#
_entry.id   AF-A0A4U1J6Z6-F1
#
_cell.length_a   1.000
_cell.length_b   1.000
_cell.length_c   1.000
_cell.angle_alpha   90.00
_cell.angle_beta   90.00
_cell.angle_gamma   90.00
#
_symmetry.space_group_name_H-M   'P 1'
#
loop_
_entity.id
_entity.type
_entity.pdbx_description
1 polymer ?
#
loop_
_entity_poly.entity_id
_entity_poly.type
_entity_poly.pdbx_seq_one_letter_code
_entity_poly.pdbx_strand_id
1 'polypeptide(L)'
;MSYSVMAYAVRFDKLKPVFSSGDDKLRRQICGRFKAHLAQQANWFESEIANGAPTPFDAVKALIMGTVPEKGHGFMYAYAYERIVEHFGRYLNNNAFSSIRWSFMEAVEQDWKKSGLDETLPFRDLYIGKALCTFPPPDDFPVHGYWSPEQVVAGHKRFGEVQISAETNDVHDAIMAVQSWIAETSRKGEGIVGFYY
;
A
#
# COMPACT_ATOMS: atom_id res chain seq x y z
N MET A 1 1.89 -18.92 -8.21
CA MET A 1 0.96 -17.96 -7.59
C MET A 1 1.18 -16.62 -8.25
N SER A 2 0.10 -15.93 -8.58
CA SER A 2 0.12 -14.61 -9.20
C SER A 2 -0.30 -13.59 -8.14
N TYR A 3 0.49 -12.54 -7.99
CA TYR A 3 0.29 -11.48 -7.02
C TYR A 3 -0.08 -10.18 -7.73
N SER A 4 -0.49 -9.17 -6.99
CA SER A 4 -0.75 -7.83 -7.50
C SER A 4 -0.17 -6.76 -6.59
N VAL A 5 0.25 -5.63 -7.17
CA VAL A 5 0.56 -4.41 -6.39
C VAL A 5 -0.63 -3.48 -6.46
N MET A 6 -1.32 -3.27 -5.34
CA MET A 6 -2.33 -2.20 -5.22
C MET A 6 -1.62 -0.90 -4.84
N ALA A 7 -1.92 0.20 -5.52
CA ALA A 7 -1.31 1.50 -5.24
C ALA A 7 -2.39 2.58 -5.07
N TYR A 8 -2.21 3.44 -4.07
CA TYR A 8 -3.13 4.52 -3.76
C TYR A 8 -2.38 5.83 -3.57
N ALA A 9 -2.85 6.88 -4.24
CA ALA A 9 -2.42 8.25 -3.99
C ALA A 9 -3.14 8.80 -2.75
N VAL A 10 -2.40 9.31 -1.76
CA VAL A 10 -2.97 9.71 -0.48
C VAL A 10 -2.37 11.01 0.04
N ARG A 11 -3.23 11.86 0.59
CA ARG A 11 -2.83 13.00 1.41
C ARG A 11 -2.46 12.57 2.83
N PHE A 12 -1.17 12.53 3.15
CA PHE A 12 -0.71 12.02 4.45
C PHE A 12 -1.14 12.91 5.62
N ASP A 13 -1.28 14.22 5.40
CA ASP A 13 -1.80 15.17 6.39
C ASP A 13 -3.27 14.91 6.76
N LYS A 14 -4.01 14.22 5.89
CA LYS A 14 -5.40 13.80 6.13
C LYS A 14 -5.50 12.40 6.68
N LEU A 15 -4.65 11.48 6.22
CA LEU A 15 -4.70 10.08 6.62
C LEU A 15 -4.06 9.84 7.99
N LYS A 16 -2.87 10.39 8.27
CA LYS A 16 -2.16 10.12 9.54
C LYS A 16 -3.01 10.42 10.79
N PRO A 17 -3.76 11.54 10.87
CA PRO A 17 -4.58 11.84 12.05
C PRO A 17 -5.75 10.89 12.28
N VAL A 18 -6.10 10.02 11.32
CA VAL A 18 -7.20 9.05 11.44
C VAL A 18 -6.84 7.94 12.43
N PHE A 19 -5.60 7.50 12.41
CA PHE A 19 -5.12 6.43 13.26
C PHE A 19 -5.06 6.90 14.71
N SER A 20 -5.60 6.09 15.62
CA SER A 20 -5.73 6.45 17.04
C SER A 20 -6.54 7.73 17.31
N SER A 21 -7.39 8.17 16.38
CA SER A 21 -8.26 9.35 16.53
C SER A 21 -9.42 9.15 17.51
N GLY A 22 -9.84 7.89 17.71
CA GLY A 22 -11.06 7.57 18.45
C GLY A 22 -12.37 7.91 17.71
N ASP A 23 -12.31 8.27 16.42
CA ASP A 23 -13.51 8.68 15.67
C ASP A 23 -14.40 7.47 15.29
N ASP A 24 -15.34 7.13 16.18
CA ASP A 24 -16.29 6.04 15.95
C ASP A 24 -17.22 6.29 14.76
N LYS A 25 -17.50 7.56 14.44
CA LYS A 25 -18.34 7.90 13.29
C LYS A 25 -17.59 7.55 11.99
N LEU A 26 -16.33 7.95 11.88
CA LEU A 26 -15.47 7.59 10.75
C LEU A 26 -15.30 6.07 10.64
N ARG A 27 -15.06 5.37 11.75
CA ARG A 27 -15.02 3.90 11.77
C ARG A 27 -16.29 3.30 11.16
N ARG A 28 -17.48 3.75 11.57
CA ARG A 28 -18.76 3.28 11.01
C ARG A 28 -18.87 3.56 9.52
N GLN A 29 -18.41 4.72 9.06
CA GLN A 29 -18.42 5.08 7.63
C GLN A 29 -17.53 4.14 6.81
N ILE A 30 -16.30 3.87 7.28
CA ILE A 30 -15.36 2.97 6.61
C ILE A 30 -15.93 1.54 6.58
N CYS A 31 -16.35 1.01 7.73
CA CYS A 31 -16.96 -0.32 7.82
C CYS A 31 -18.24 -0.44 6.98
N GLY A 32 -19.04 0.63 6.87
CA GLY A 32 -20.23 0.67 6.03
C GLY A 32 -19.89 0.63 4.55
N ARG A 33 -18.94 1.46 4.10
CA ARG A 33 -18.49 1.51 2.69
C ARG A 33 -17.93 0.17 2.23
N PHE A 34 -17.16 -0.52 3.07
CA PHE A 34 -16.49 -1.78 2.73
C PHE A 34 -17.18 -3.02 3.31
N LYS A 35 -18.45 -2.92 3.74
CA LYS A 35 -19.15 -3.99 4.45
C LYS A 35 -19.07 -5.35 3.75
N ALA A 36 -19.33 -5.39 2.45
CA ALA A 36 -19.30 -6.63 1.67
C ALA A 36 -17.89 -7.22 1.61
N HIS A 37 -16.87 -6.38 1.38
CA HIS A 37 -15.47 -6.80 1.34
C HIS A 37 -14.99 -7.35 2.69
N LEU A 38 -15.31 -6.65 3.78
CA LEU A 38 -14.96 -7.08 5.13
C LEU A 38 -15.66 -8.38 5.53
N ALA A 39 -16.92 -8.58 5.11
CA ALA A 39 -17.63 -9.83 5.34
C ALA A 39 -17.02 -10.99 4.55
N GLN A 40 -16.64 -10.75 3.29
CA GLN A 40 -15.95 -11.76 2.48
C GLN A 40 -14.59 -12.13 3.08
N GLN A 41 -13.80 -11.14 3.54
CA GLN A 41 -12.54 -11.38 4.22
C GLN A 41 -12.74 -12.17 5.52
N ALA A 42 -13.80 -11.88 6.29
CA ALA A 42 -14.11 -12.62 7.51
C ALA A 42 -14.39 -14.11 7.21
N ASN A 43 -15.09 -14.39 6.11
CA ASN A 43 -15.33 -15.76 5.67
C ASN A 43 -14.03 -16.45 5.19
N TRP A 44 -13.15 -15.73 4.49
CA TRP A 44 -11.87 -16.28 4.04
C TRP A 44 -10.97 -16.63 5.24
N PHE A 45 -10.91 -15.77 6.24
CA PHE A 45 -10.10 -15.96 7.44
C PHE A 45 -10.85 -16.55 8.63
N GLU A 46 -11.92 -17.31 8.39
CA GLU A 46 -12.77 -17.87 9.45
C GLU A 46 -11.96 -18.74 10.43
N SER A 47 -11.02 -19.53 9.91
CA SER A 47 -10.15 -20.39 10.70
C SER A 47 -9.22 -19.58 11.61
N GLU A 48 -8.58 -18.54 11.07
CA GLU A 48 -7.69 -17.66 11.82
C GLU A 48 -8.46 -16.89 12.90
N ILE A 49 -9.68 -16.44 12.59
CA ILE A 49 -10.58 -15.78 13.54
C ILE A 49 -10.98 -16.74 14.66
N ALA A 50 -11.34 -17.99 14.33
CA ALA A 50 -11.61 -19.02 15.32
C ALA A 50 -10.40 -19.32 16.22
N ASN A 51 -9.18 -19.10 15.71
CA ASN A 51 -7.92 -19.24 16.43
C ASN A 51 -7.45 -17.94 17.13
N GLY A 52 -8.31 -16.92 17.24
CA GLY A 52 -8.05 -15.71 18.03
C GLY A 52 -7.63 -14.47 17.23
N ALA A 53 -7.61 -14.53 15.89
CA ALA A 53 -7.44 -13.33 15.08
C ALA A 53 -8.65 -12.38 15.23
N PRO A 54 -8.45 -11.06 15.20
CA PRO A 54 -9.57 -10.13 15.18
C PRO A 54 -10.37 -10.30 13.88
N THR A 55 -11.66 -9.97 13.91
CA THR A 55 -12.41 -9.85 12.65
C THR A 55 -11.89 -8.66 11.84
N PRO A 56 -12.10 -8.61 10.50
CA PRO A 56 -11.75 -7.43 9.70
C PRO A 56 -12.40 -6.13 10.22
N PHE A 57 -13.62 -6.22 10.78
CA PHE A 57 -14.30 -5.09 11.39
C PHE A 57 -13.62 -4.63 12.69
N ASP A 58 -13.18 -5.57 13.52
CA ASP A 58 -12.46 -5.26 14.76
C ASP A 58 -11.06 -4.71 14.49
N ALA A 59 -10.38 -5.19 13.44
CA ALA A 59 -9.09 -4.66 13.02
C ALA A 59 -9.19 -3.19 12.55
N VAL A 60 -10.21 -2.84 11.75
CA VAL A 60 -10.49 -1.44 11.37
C VAL A 60 -10.79 -0.60 12.61
N LYS A 61 -11.60 -1.13 13.54
CA LYS A 61 -11.89 -0.46 14.81
C LYS A 61 -10.61 -0.20 15.60
N ALA A 62 -9.76 -1.20 15.76
CA ALA A 62 -8.55 -1.09 16.57
C ALA A 62 -7.59 -0.03 16.02
N LEU A 63 -7.41 0.04 14.69
CA LEU A 63 -6.56 1.05 14.05
C LEU A 63 -7.06 2.48 14.28
N ILE A 64 -8.38 2.70 14.23
CA ILE A 64 -8.98 4.03 14.44
C ILE A 64 -9.01 4.40 15.93
N MET A 65 -9.27 3.42 16.79
CA MET A 65 -9.35 3.62 18.24
C MET A 65 -7.99 3.63 18.94
N GLY A 66 -6.92 3.23 18.24
CA GLY A 66 -5.58 3.12 18.84
C GLY A 66 -5.45 1.95 19.82
N THR A 67 -6.27 0.91 19.66
CA THR A 67 -6.30 -0.27 20.54
C THR A 67 -5.68 -1.49 19.87
N VAL A 68 -4.75 -1.28 18.93
CA VAL A 68 -4.03 -2.35 18.25
C VAL A 68 -3.07 -3.01 19.26
N PRO A 69 -3.04 -4.34 19.39
CA PRO A 69 -2.10 -5.04 20.25
C PRO A 69 -0.67 -4.92 19.72
N GLU A 70 0.32 -5.10 20.59
CA GLU A 70 1.74 -5.03 20.20
C GLU A 70 2.19 -6.20 19.32
N LYS A 71 1.51 -7.35 19.39
CA LYS A 71 1.88 -8.59 18.69
C LYS A 71 0.67 -9.37 18.21
N GLY A 72 0.89 -10.21 17.19
CA GLY A 72 -0.08 -11.17 16.68
C GLY A 72 -0.97 -10.63 15.55
N HIS A 73 -1.28 -11.53 14.60
CA HIS A 73 -2.25 -11.32 13.52
C HIS A 73 -2.05 -10.03 12.70
N GLY A 74 -0.79 -9.66 12.44
CA GLY A 74 -0.42 -8.45 11.68
C GLY A 74 -1.09 -8.37 10.30
N PHE A 75 -1.31 -9.52 9.66
CA PHE A 75 -2.01 -9.62 8.37
C PHE A 75 -3.42 -8.99 8.40
N MET A 76 -4.17 -9.19 9.49
CA MET A 76 -5.54 -8.67 9.60
C MET A 76 -5.53 -7.14 9.74
N TYR A 77 -4.55 -6.60 10.48
CA TYR A 77 -4.34 -5.16 10.58
C TYR A 77 -3.84 -4.57 9.26
N ALA A 78 -3.02 -5.29 8.50
CA ALA A 78 -2.55 -4.83 7.19
C ALA A 78 -3.70 -4.75 6.17
N TYR A 79 -4.62 -5.74 6.12
CA TYR A 79 -5.84 -5.64 5.30
C TYR A 79 -6.77 -4.51 5.77
N ALA A 80 -6.93 -4.34 7.08
CA ALA A 80 -7.73 -3.22 7.61
C ALA A 80 -7.10 -1.86 7.28
N TYR A 81 -5.78 -1.75 7.36
CA TYR A 81 -5.01 -0.57 6.97
C TYR A 81 -5.21 -0.25 5.49
N GLU A 82 -5.20 -1.25 4.61
CA GLU A 82 -5.53 -1.08 3.19
C GLU A 82 -6.91 -0.46 2.99
N ARG A 83 -7.94 -0.94 3.70
CA ARG A 83 -9.30 -0.37 3.56
C ARG A 83 -9.39 1.08 4.03
N ILE A 84 -8.63 1.45 5.07
CA ILE A 84 -8.55 2.85 5.52
C ILE A 84 -7.82 3.69 4.46
N VAL A 85 -6.72 3.19 3.91
CA VAL A 85 -6.00 3.85 2.82
C VAL A 85 -6.87 4.02 1.59
N GLU A 86 -7.60 3.00 1.16
CA GLU A 86 -8.57 3.04 0.04
C GLU A 86 -9.71 4.02 0.30
N HIS A 87 -10.09 4.23 1.57
CA HIS A 87 -11.12 5.21 1.91
C HIS A 87 -10.68 6.65 1.60
N PHE A 88 -9.46 6.99 1.99
CA PHE A 88 -8.88 8.35 1.90
C PHE A 88 -8.09 8.59 0.61
N GLY A 89 -7.68 7.51 -0.05
CA GLY A 89 -6.84 7.51 -1.21
C GLY A 89 -7.62 7.41 -2.50
N ARG A 90 -6.90 7.71 -3.58
CA ARG A 90 -7.36 7.47 -4.94
C ARG A 90 -6.55 6.33 -5.52
N TYR A 91 -7.24 5.32 -6.00
CA TYR A 91 -6.61 4.17 -6.65
C TYR A 91 -5.81 4.61 -7.88
N LEU A 92 -4.61 4.04 -8.00
CA LEU A 92 -3.69 4.21 -9.12
C LEU A 92 -3.73 2.94 -9.95
N ASN A 93 -3.89 3.09 -11.27
CA ASN A 93 -4.05 1.96 -12.18
C ASN A 93 -2.85 1.00 -12.10
N ASN A 94 -3.11 -0.24 -11.70
CA ASN A 94 -2.09 -1.27 -11.50
C ASN A 94 -2.05 -2.35 -12.59
N ASN A 95 -2.53 -2.09 -13.81
CA ASN A 95 -2.58 -3.08 -14.87
C ASN A 95 -1.22 -3.77 -15.12
N ALA A 96 -0.12 -3.00 -15.09
CA ALA A 96 1.25 -3.53 -15.25
C ALA A 96 1.75 -4.35 -14.04
N PHE A 97 1.04 -4.28 -12.91
CA PHE A 97 1.34 -4.98 -11.67
C PHE A 97 0.20 -5.91 -11.23
N SER A 98 -0.65 -6.35 -12.17
CA SER A 98 -1.72 -7.30 -11.88
C SER A 98 -1.36 -8.69 -12.39
N SER A 99 -1.60 -9.72 -11.58
CA SER A 99 -1.29 -11.11 -11.90
C SER A 99 0.19 -11.37 -12.24
N ILE A 100 1.09 -10.72 -11.50
CA ILE A 100 2.54 -10.78 -11.69
C ILE A 100 3.19 -11.87 -10.83
N ARG A 101 4.42 -12.26 -11.19
CA ARG A 101 5.27 -13.14 -10.38
C ARG A 101 6.26 -12.32 -9.58
N TRP A 102 6.78 -12.87 -8.48
CA TRP A 102 7.85 -12.23 -7.72
C TRP A 102 9.08 -11.89 -8.57
N SER A 103 9.48 -12.78 -9.47
CA SER A 103 10.61 -12.54 -10.40
C SER A 103 10.41 -11.31 -11.31
N PHE A 104 9.16 -10.93 -11.58
CA PHE A 104 8.85 -9.71 -12.32
C PHE A 104 9.14 -8.46 -11.46
N MET A 105 8.77 -8.48 -10.18
CA MET A 105 9.12 -7.41 -9.23
C MET A 105 10.64 -7.25 -9.10
N GLU A 106 11.38 -8.36 -9.04
CA GLU A 106 12.85 -8.34 -8.98
C GLU A 106 13.47 -7.71 -10.23
N ALA A 107 12.94 -8.02 -11.42
CA ALA A 107 13.40 -7.43 -12.67
C ALA A 107 13.11 -5.91 -12.72
N VAL A 108 11.90 -5.49 -12.30
CA VAL A 108 11.56 -4.07 -12.19
C VAL A 108 12.48 -3.35 -11.20
N GLU A 109 12.71 -3.93 -10.02
CA GLU A 109 13.62 -3.36 -9.00
C GLU A 109 15.06 -3.25 -9.53
N GLN A 110 15.52 -4.25 -10.28
CA GLN A 110 16.86 -4.25 -10.86
C GLN A 110 17.03 -3.11 -11.88
N ASP A 111 16.08 -2.93 -12.80
CA ASP A 111 16.15 -1.87 -13.81
C ASP A 111 15.89 -0.48 -13.21
N TRP A 112 15.06 -0.40 -12.17
CA TRP A 112 14.88 0.78 -11.35
C TRP A 112 16.20 1.24 -10.70
N LYS A 113 16.96 0.30 -10.12
CA LYS A 113 18.29 0.53 -9.55
C LYS A 113 19.32 0.92 -10.60
N LYS A 114 19.37 0.23 -11.74
CA LYS A 114 20.27 0.59 -12.86
C LYS A 114 20.04 2.01 -13.37
N SER A 115 18.78 2.46 -13.33
CA SER A 115 18.40 3.82 -13.73
C SER A 115 18.77 4.90 -12.69
N GLY A 116 19.25 4.52 -11.50
CA GLY A 116 19.60 5.46 -10.43
C GLY A 116 18.39 6.14 -9.78
N LEU A 117 17.19 5.55 -9.89
CA LEU A 117 15.97 6.02 -9.24
C LEU A 117 15.92 5.63 -7.75
N ASP A 118 16.52 4.48 -7.42
CA ASP A 118 16.48 3.89 -6.07
C ASP A 118 17.11 4.78 -4.99
N GLU A 119 18.04 5.66 -5.37
CA GLU A 119 18.67 6.64 -4.46
C GLU A 119 17.66 7.65 -3.88
N THR A 120 16.58 7.92 -4.61
CA THR A 120 15.53 8.88 -4.22
C THR A 120 14.23 8.18 -3.85
N LEU A 121 13.89 7.14 -4.60
CA LEU A 121 12.67 6.35 -4.44
C LEU A 121 13.06 4.87 -4.40
N PRO A 122 13.43 4.31 -3.24
CA PRO A 122 13.69 2.89 -3.16
C PRO A 122 12.45 2.11 -3.59
N PHE A 123 12.55 1.27 -4.63
CA PHE A 123 11.37 0.59 -5.19
C PHE A 123 10.69 -0.30 -4.14
N ARG A 124 11.52 -0.96 -3.34
CA ARG A 124 11.11 -1.86 -2.27
C ARG A 124 10.31 -1.18 -1.15
N ASP A 125 10.56 0.11 -0.89
CA ASP A 125 9.83 0.86 0.14
C ASP A 125 8.34 1.00 -0.18
N LEU A 126 7.93 0.81 -1.44
CA LEU A 126 6.53 0.88 -1.85
C LEU A 126 5.71 -0.34 -1.42
N TYR A 127 6.32 -1.53 -1.30
CA TYR A 127 5.58 -2.77 -1.01
C TYR A 127 6.16 -3.60 0.15
N ILE A 128 7.41 -3.40 0.56
CA ILE A 128 8.00 -3.97 1.79
C ILE A 128 8.63 -2.81 2.56
N GLY A 129 7.78 -1.87 2.95
CA GLY A 129 8.17 -0.65 3.63
C GLY A 129 7.53 -0.53 5.01
N LYS A 130 7.28 0.71 5.42
CA LYS A 130 6.60 1.04 6.68
C LYS A 130 5.14 1.39 6.41
N ALA A 131 4.29 1.26 7.44
CA ALA A 131 2.95 1.84 7.44
C ALA A 131 2.97 3.28 7.97
N LEU A 132 1.88 4.02 7.72
CA LEU A 132 1.64 5.35 8.28
C LEU A 132 1.14 5.31 9.75
N CYS A 133 0.94 4.12 10.30
CA CYS A 133 0.55 3.86 11.68
C CYS A 133 1.28 2.63 12.22
N THR A 134 1.17 2.38 13.52
CA THR A 134 1.79 1.24 14.19
C THR A 134 0.80 0.09 14.35
N PHE A 135 1.19 -1.09 13.86
CA PHE A 135 0.53 -2.37 14.12
C PHE A 135 1.55 -3.51 13.98
N PRO A 136 1.27 -4.71 14.49
CA PRO A 136 2.18 -5.86 14.34
C PRO A 136 2.47 -6.11 12.86
N PRO A 137 3.74 -6.30 12.46
CA PRO A 137 4.04 -6.59 11.07
C PRO A 137 3.33 -7.89 10.64
N PRO A 138 2.82 -7.95 9.40
CA PRO A 138 2.27 -9.18 8.85
C PRO A 138 3.42 -10.19 8.63
N ASP A 139 3.17 -11.47 8.93
CA ASP A 139 4.13 -12.55 8.69
C ASP A 139 4.17 -12.98 7.22
N ASP A 140 3.12 -12.67 6.45
CA ASP A 140 2.97 -13.04 5.03
C ASP A 140 2.36 -11.88 4.22
N PHE A 141 1.04 -11.88 4.00
CA PHE A 141 0.36 -10.87 3.19
C PHE A 141 -0.78 -10.15 3.93
N PRO A 142 -1.11 -8.90 3.58
CA PRO A 142 -0.45 -8.07 2.58
C PRO A 142 0.79 -7.39 3.15
N VAL A 143 1.90 -7.47 2.42
CA VAL A 143 3.03 -6.56 2.66
C VAL A 143 2.68 -5.20 2.10
N HIS A 144 3.21 -4.15 2.71
CA HIS A 144 2.83 -2.78 2.39
C HIS A 144 4.00 -1.83 2.59
N GLY A 145 3.88 -0.67 1.99
CA GLY A 145 4.89 0.37 2.07
C GLY A 145 4.36 1.70 1.57
N TYR A 146 5.20 2.73 1.59
CA TYR A 146 4.84 4.02 1.06
C TYR A 146 6.05 4.82 0.58
N TRP A 147 5.77 5.74 -0.34
CA TRP A 147 6.62 6.90 -0.62
C TRP A 147 5.94 8.18 -0.11
N SER A 148 6.70 8.99 0.63
CA SER A 148 6.20 10.26 1.14
C SER A 148 5.94 11.26 0.01
N PRO A 149 5.13 12.31 0.23
CA PRO A 149 4.97 13.39 -0.75
C PRO A 149 6.31 13.99 -1.20
N GLU A 150 7.26 14.13 -0.28
CA GLU A 150 8.61 14.66 -0.57
C GLU A 150 9.40 13.71 -1.46
N GLN A 151 9.35 12.41 -1.15
CA GLN A 151 9.96 11.36 -1.97
C GLN A 151 9.35 11.34 -3.38
N VAL A 152 8.03 11.42 -3.49
CA VAL A 152 7.31 11.45 -4.77
C VAL A 152 7.72 12.67 -5.61
N VAL A 153 7.81 13.87 -5.00
CA VAL A 153 8.26 15.08 -5.71
C VAL A 153 9.71 14.96 -6.15
N ALA A 154 10.60 14.49 -5.28
CA ALA A 154 12.01 14.29 -5.61
C ALA A 154 12.17 13.25 -6.73
N GLY A 155 11.42 12.15 -6.66
CA GLY A 155 11.40 11.11 -7.67
C GLY A 155 10.88 11.59 -9.02
N HIS A 156 9.83 12.43 -9.04
CA HIS A 156 9.34 13.03 -10.27
C HIS A 156 10.42 13.85 -10.98
N LYS A 157 11.18 14.64 -10.21
CA LYS A 157 12.33 15.38 -10.75
C LYS A 157 13.40 14.42 -11.28
N ARG A 158 13.75 13.39 -10.51
CA ARG A 158 14.76 12.41 -10.89
C ARG A 158 14.42 11.67 -12.18
N PHE A 159 13.14 11.33 -12.39
CA PHE A 159 12.66 10.73 -13.64
C PHE A 159 12.93 11.58 -14.88
N GLY A 160 12.98 12.90 -14.75
CA GLY A 160 13.34 13.80 -15.86
C GLY A 160 14.84 13.87 -16.17
N GLU A 161 15.68 13.32 -15.30
CA GLU A 161 17.15 13.40 -15.37
C GLU A 161 17.80 12.06 -15.74
N VAL A 162 17.06 10.96 -15.63
CA VAL A 162 17.58 9.61 -15.86
C VAL A 162 17.11 9.05 -17.19
N GLN A 163 17.93 8.18 -17.78
CA GLN A 163 17.53 7.39 -18.93
C GLN A 163 17.05 6.02 -18.45
N ILE A 164 15.78 5.70 -18.70
CA ILE A 164 15.22 4.39 -18.38
C ILE A 164 15.66 3.41 -19.46
N SER A 165 16.40 2.39 -19.05
CA SER A 165 16.72 1.22 -19.87
C SER A 165 16.14 0.00 -19.18
N ALA A 166 15.20 -0.67 -19.84
CA ALA A 166 14.57 -1.88 -19.34
C ALA A 166 15.00 -3.10 -20.15
N GLU A 167 15.11 -4.25 -19.50
CA GLU A 167 15.47 -5.51 -20.13
C GLU A 167 14.36 -6.03 -21.05
N THR A 168 13.09 -5.77 -20.70
CA THR A 168 11.92 -6.19 -21.48
C THR A 168 10.91 -5.05 -21.61
N ASN A 169 10.01 -5.16 -22.60
CA ASN A 169 8.91 -4.21 -22.77
C ASN A 169 7.97 -4.23 -21.57
N ASP A 170 7.70 -5.38 -20.97
CA ASP A 170 6.82 -5.47 -19.80
C ASP A 170 7.42 -4.74 -18.59
N VAL A 171 8.74 -4.85 -18.37
CA VAL A 171 9.44 -4.10 -17.32
C VAL A 171 9.44 -2.61 -17.62
N HIS A 172 9.62 -2.23 -18.89
CA HIS A 172 9.51 -0.84 -19.31
C HIS A 172 8.13 -0.28 -18.99
N ASP A 173 7.06 -0.97 -19.40
CA ASP A 173 5.67 -0.55 -19.19
C ASP A 173 5.34 -0.42 -17.70
N ALA A 174 5.87 -1.31 -16.85
CA ALA A 174 5.75 -1.20 -15.40
C ALA A 174 6.43 0.06 -14.84
N ILE A 175 7.66 0.37 -15.28
CA ILE A 175 8.36 1.59 -14.86
C ILE A 175 7.59 2.84 -15.32
N MET A 176 7.07 2.84 -16.56
CA MET A 176 6.28 3.94 -17.11
C MET A 176 4.92 4.11 -16.39
N ALA A 177 4.31 3.01 -15.94
CA ALA A 177 3.12 3.07 -15.09
C ALA A 177 3.42 3.77 -13.75
N VAL A 178 4.53 3.40 -13.10
CA VAL A 178 4.97 4.06 -11.85
C VAL A 178 5.33 5.53 -12.09
N GLN A 179 6.00 5.87 -13.19
CA GLN A 179 6.27 7.25 -13.56
C GLN A 179 4.96 8.04 -13.69
N SER A 180 3.94 7.45 -14.30
CA SER A 180 2.62 8.07 -14.44
C SER A 180 1.96 8.32 -13.08
N TRP A 181 2.08 7.38 -12.14
CA TRP A 181 1.61 7.56 -10.76
C TRP A 181 2.32 8.73 -10.09
N ILE A 182 3.65 8.80 -10.18
CA ILE A 182 4.48 9.85 -9.59
C ILE A 182 4.16 11.23 -10.19
N ALA A 183 4.00 11.31 -11.52
CA ALA A 183 3.67 12.56 -12.21
C ALA A 183 2.27 13.08 -11.83
N GLU A 184 1.30 12.20 -11.57
CA GLU A 184 -0.02 12.61 -11.12
C GLU A 184 -0.02 13.08 -9.65
N THR A 185 0.66 12.35 -8.78
CA THR A 185 0.65 12.57 -7.32
C THR A 185 1.51 13.74 -6.88
N SER A 186 2.69 13.93 -7.50
CA SER A 186 3.59 15.05 -7.21
C SER A 186 2.91 16.41 -7.37
N ARG A 187 2.04 16.57 -8.38
CA ARG A 187 1.29 17.82 -8.62
C ARG A 187 0.28 18.15 -7.52
N LYS A 188 -0.15 17.15 -6.75
CA LYS A 188 -1.20 17.26 -5.72
C LYS A 188 -0.65 17.28 -4.29
N GLY A 189 0.67 17.13 -4.13
CA GLY A 189 1.30 16.97 -2.80
C GLY A 189 0.86 15.68 -2.09
N GLU A 190 0.57 14.63 -2.87
CA GLU A 190 0.16 13.31 -2.37
C GLU A 190 1.38 12.39 -2.23
N GLY A 191 1.37 11.51 -1.24
CA GLY A 191 2.25 10.34 -1.19
C GLY A 191 1.61 9.15 -1.89
N ILE A 192 2.36 8.08 -2.08
CA ILE A 192 1.85 6.82 -2.64
C ILE A 192 1.98 5.73 -1.57
N VAL A 193 0.90 4.99 -1.33
CA VAL A 193 0.90 3.80 -0.47
C VAL A 193 0.67 2.57 -1.34
N GLY A 194 1.53 1.57 -1.20
CA GLY A 194 1.47 0.32 -1.94
C GLY A 194 1.17 -0.89 -1.05
N PHE A 195 0.51 -1.89 -1.62
CA PHE A 195 0.22 -3.19 -1.00
C PHE A 195 0.52 -4.28 -2.01
N TYR A 196 1.16 -5.37 -1.59
CA TYR A 196 1.46 -6.51 -2.45
C TYR A 196 0.92 -7.80 -1.81
N TYR A 197 0.13 -8.56 -2.58
CA TYR A 197 -0.50 -9.83 -2.19
C TYR A 197 -1.12 -10.54 -3.39
#